data_AF-S6I192-F1
#
_entry.id   AF-S6I192-F1
#
_cell.length_a   1.000
_cell.length_b   1.000
_cell.length_c   1.000
_cell.angle_alpha   90.00
_cell.angle_beta   90.00
_cell.angle_gamma   90.00
#
_symmetry.space_group_name_H-M   'P 1'
#
loop_
_entity.id
_entity.type
_entity.pdbx_description
1 polymer ?
#
loop_
_entity_poly.entity_id
_entity_poly.type
_entity_poly.pdbx_seq_one_letter_code
_entity_poly.pdbx_strand_id
1 'polypeptide(L)'
;MQMSLKSLLKPSAISKLLGSLLIGCVFITSAMANPSVLKNDPKRPVGKISRDLNISADQFVGCFSHVNPTPGGDRPESRERVQANKKVLLSCLQQHNSNISNDSLDRVMDKYRPGGRAAQVPRS
;
A
#
# COMPACT_ATOMS: atom_id res chain seq x y z
N MET A 1 -9.51 -62.19 3.53
CA MET A 1 -10.26 -62.73 2.37
C MET A 1 -11.34 -61.71 2.05
N GLN A 2 -11.19 -60.87 1.00
CA GLN A 2 -11.68 -61.14 -0.38
C GLN A 2 -13.13 -61.63 -0.32
N MET A 3 -14.12 -60.83 -0.66
CA MET A 3 -14.71 -60.66 -2.01
C MET A 3 -16.12 -60.07 -1.74
N SER A 4 -16.90 -59.45 -2.62
CA SER A 4 -16.84 -59.12 -4.03
C SER A 4 -18.06 -58.23 -4.29
N LEU A 5 -17.88 -57.23 -5.13
CA LEU A 5 -18.83 -56.23 -5.58
C LEU A 5 -19.63 -56.78 -6.78
N LYS A 6 -20.97 -56.93 -6.70
CA LYS A 6 -21.93 -56.95 -7.86
C LYS A 6 -23.33 -56.53 -7.37
N SER A 7 -23.78 -55.30 -7.64
CA SER A 7 -24.53 -54.85 -8.83
C SER A 7 -25.95 -55.42 -8.92
N LEU A 8 -26.97 -54.58 -8.75
CA LEU A 8 -28.27 -54.77 -9.42
C LEU A 8 -28.91 -53.41 -9.74
N LEU A 9 -28.89 -53.08 -11.03
CA LEU A 9 -29.58 -51.96 -11.65
C LEU A 9 -31.11 -52.12 -11.53
N LYS A 10 -31.83 -51.00 -11.44
CA LYS A 10 -33.21 -50.89 -11.93
C LYS A 10 -33.44 -49.53 -12.62
N PRO A 11 -34.17 -49.47 -13.76
CA PRO A 11 -34.25 -48.29 -14.61
C PRO A 11 -35.52 -47.46 -14.40
N SER A 12 -35.47 -46.26 -14.98
CA SER A 12 -36.58 -45.46 -15.54
C SER A 12 -37.60 -44.83 -14.59
N ALA A 13 -37.49 -43.50 -14.44
CA ALA A 13 -38.54 -42.58 -14.87
C ALA A 13 -37.93 -41.19 -15.09
N ILE A 14 -37.66 -40.87 -16.36
CA ILE A 14 -37.26 -39.53 -16.81
C ILE A 14 -38.51 -38.66 -16.79
N SER A 15 -38.76 -37.99 -15.67
CA SER A 15 -39.76 -36.91 -15.62
C SER A 15 -39.12 -35.63 -16.14
N LYS A 16 -39.48 -35.26 -17.37
CA LYS A 16 -39.18 -33.95 -17.95
C LYS A 16 -39.99 -32.89 -17.20
N LEU A 17 -39.33 -31.99 -16.50
CA LEU A 17 -39.81 -30.66 -16.10
C LEU A 17 -38.58 -29.76 -16.09
N LEU A 18 -38.29 -29.12 -17.23
CA LEU A 18 -38.54 -27.69 -17.43
C LEU A 18 -38.14 -26.85 -16.21
N GLY A 19 -37.04 -26.11 -16.36
CA GLY A 19 -36.59 -25.16 -15.35
C GLY A 19 -35.13 -24.77 -15.54
N SER A 20 -34.83 -24.14 -16.68
CA SER A 20 -33.58 -23.40 -16.83
C SER A 20 -33.58 -22.29 -15.78
N LEU A 21 -32.82 -22.47 -14.71
CA LEU A 21 -32.46 -21.38 -13.81
C LEU A 21 -30.93 -21.31 -13.79
N LEU A 22 -30.42 -20.61 -14.80
CA LEU A 22 -29.07 -20.05 -14.79
C LEU A 22 -29.01 -19.07 -13.63
N ILE A 23 -28.65 -19.56 -12.43
CA ILE A 23 -28.24 -18.72 -11.32
C ILE A 23 -26.85 -18.21 -11.68
N GLY A 24 -26.83 -17.14 -12.48
CA GLY A 24 -25.65 -16.32 -12.69
C GLY A 24 -25.30 -15.66 -11.37
N CYS A 25 -24.35 -16.25 -10.64
CA CYS A 25 -23.67 -15.57 -9.54
C CYS A 25 -22.93 -14.36 -10.14
N VAL A 26 -23.59 -13.20 -10.12
CA VAL A 26 -22.92 -11.92 -10.37
C VAL A 26 -22.01 -11.69 -9.17
N PHE A 27 -20.75 -12.09 -9.31
CA PHE A 27 -19.69 -11.63 -8.42
C PHE A 27 -19.53 -10.13 -8.67
N ILE A 28 -20.21 -9.31 -7.86
CA ILE A 28 -19.94 -7.88 -7.80
C ILE A 28 -18.54 -7.75 -7.20
N THR A 29 -17.53 -7.68 -8.05
CA THR A 29 -16.18 -7.30 -7.66
C THR A 29 -16.21 -5.82 -7.30
N SER A 30 -16.43 -5.55 -6.02
CA SER A 30 -16.23 -4.23 -5.43
C SER A 30 -14.77 -3.84 -5.62
N ALA A 31 -14.48 -3.06 -6.65
CA ALA A 31 -13.19 -2.41 -6.80
C ALA A 31 -13.05 -1.42 -5.65
N MET A 32 -12.41 -1.84 -4.57
CA MET A 32 -11.95 -0.93 -3.53
C MET A 32 -10.93 -0.01 -4.18
N ALA A 33 -11.36 1.21 -4.51
CA ALA A 33 -10.50 2.25 -5.03
C ALA A 33 -9.45 2.55 -3.95
N ASN A 34 -8.25 1.97 -4.08
CA ASN A 34 -7.13 2.31 -3.24
C ASN A 34 -6.85 3.80 -3.43
N PRO A 35 -6.93 4.64 -2.38
CA PRO A 35 -6.72 6.07 -2.53
C PRO A 35 -5.34 6.29 -3.14
N SER A 36 -5.30 7.01 -4.26
CA SER A 36 -4.08 7.28 -5.00
C SER A 36 -3.07 7.94 -4.07
N VAL A 37 -1.90 7.30 -3.91
CA VAL A 37 -0.75 7.94 -3.26
C VAL A 37 -0.41 9.17 -4.10
N LEU A 38 -0.77 10.35 -3.60
CA LEU A 38 -0.42 11.61 -4.25
C LEU A 38 1.11 11.68 -4.29
N LYS A 39 1.69 11.42 -5.46
CA LYS A 39 3.13 11.61 -5.71
C LYS A 39 3.57 13.03 -5.38
N ASN A 40 2.65 13.99 -5.57
CA ASN A 40 2.78 15.38 -5.14
C ASN A 40 1.68 15.71 -4.14
N ASP A 41 1.88 15.36 -2.87
CA ASP A 41 1.04 15.87 -1.78
C ASP A 41 1.19 17.40 -1.75
N PRO A 42 0.16 18.20 -2.11
CA PRO A 42 0.28 19.65 -2.15
C PRO A 42 0.54 20.25 -0.76
N LYS A 43 0.31 19.49 0.32
CA LYS A 43 0.62 19.88 1.69
C LYS A 43 2.10 19.69 2.03
N ARG A 44 2.88 18.97 1.21
CA ARG A 44 4.31 18.75 1.45
C ARG A 44 5.12 19.93 0.91
N PRO A 45 5.77 20.73 1.76
CA PRO A 45 6.56 21.87 1.30
C PRO A 45 7.92 21.41 0.76
N VAL A 46 7.93 20.79 -0.42
CA VAL A 46 9.13 20.19 -1.06
C VAL A 46 10.32 21.15 -1.04
N GLY A 47 10.14 22.40 -1.50
CA GLY A 47 11.24 23.37 -1.54
C GLY A 47 11.85 23.69 -0.16
N LYS A 48 11.06 23.61 0.93
CA LYS A 48 11.58 23.80 2.30
C LYS A 48 12.33 22.56 2.78
N ILE A 49 11.79 21.37 2.51
CA ILE A 49 12.41 20.08 2.88
C ILE A 49 13.75 19.91 2.16
N SER A 50 13.78 20.08 0.83
CA SER A 50 14.98 19.91 0.03
C SER A 50 16.09 20.87 0.44
N ARG A 51 15.74 22.13 0.73
CA ARG A 51 16.71 23.12 1.24
C ARG A 51 17.28 22.71 2.59
N ASP A 52 16.46 22.28 3.54
CA ASP A 52 16.92 21.85 4.87
C ASP A 52 17.77 20.56 4.80
N LEU A 53 17.60 19.74 3.75
CA LEU A 53 18.42 18.56 3.45
C LEU A 53 19.63 18.86 2.55
N ASN A 54 19.80 20.11 2.11
CA ASN A 54 20.85 20.55 1.19
C ASN A 54 20.90 19.72 -0.11
N ILE A 55 19.74 19.52 -0.74
CA ILE A 55 19.57 18.90 -2.06
C ILE A 55 18.58 19.70 -2.91
N SER A 56 18.47 19.42 -4.21
CA SER A 56 17.47 20.06 -5.07
C SER A 56 16.05 19.53 -4.81
N ALA A 57 15.05 20.31 -5.21
CA ALA A 57 13.65 19.89 -5.17
C ALA A 57 13.42 18.62 -6.00
N ASP A 58 13.97 18.59 -7.21
CA ASP A 58 13.82 17.47 -8.14
C ASP A 58 14.47 16.19 -7.63
N GLN A 59 15.64 16.28 -6.98
CA GLN A 59 16.30 15.16 -6.33
C GLN A 59 15.41 14.58 -5.21
N PHE A 60 14.82 15.44 -4.37
CA PHE A 60 13.92 15.00 -3.32
C PHE A 60 12.68 14.33 -3.90
N VAL A 61 12.03 14.92 -4.90
CA VAL A 61 10.84 14.35 -5.56
C VAL A 61 11.17 13.01 -6.21
N GLY A 62 12.33 12.91 -6.88
CA GLY A 62 12.82 11.66 -7.46
C GLY A 62 12.97 10.56 -6.42
N CYS A 63 13.64 10.84 -5.30
CA CYS A 63 13.77 9.88 -4.20
C CYS A 63 12.43 9.54 -3.54
N PHE A 64 11.59 10.55 -3.32
CA PHE A 64 10.29 10.37 -2.67
C PHE A 64 9.29 9.60 -3.56
N SER A 65 9.43 9.62 -4.88
CA SER A 65 8.54 8.91 -5.80
C SER A 65 8.57 7.37 -5.63
N HIS A 66 9.60 6.84 -4.98
CA HIS A 66 9.78 5.41 -4.69
C HIS A 66 9.28 5.00 -3.29
N VAL A 67 8.87 5.95 -2.45
CA VAL A 67 8.24 5.62 -1.17
C VAL A 67 6.74 5.41 -1.35
N ASN A 68 6.17 4.59 -0.47
CA ASN A 68 4.75 4.31 -0.41
C ASN A 68 4.19 4.83 0.93
N PRO A 69 3.99 6.15 1.11
CA PRO A 69 3.45 6.72 2.35
C PRO A 69 1.94 6.47 2.48
N THR A 70 1.41 6.62 3.70
CA THR A 70 -0.04 6.58 3.91
C THR A 70 -0.72 7.69 3.11
N PRO A 71 -1.80 7.36 2.36
CA PRO A 71 -2.53 8.33 1.56
C PRO A 71 -3.02 9.53 2.38
N GLY A 72 -3.17 10.69 1.73
CA GLY A 72 -3.72 11.91 2.32
C GLY A 72 -2.82 12.64 3.33
N GLY A 73 -1.60 12.13 3.59
CA GLY A 73 -0.72 12.67 4.63
C GLY A 73 -1.10 12.23 6.05
N ASP A 74 -2.03 11.28 6.17
CA ASP A 74 -2.47 10.74 7.44
C ASP A 74 -1.32 10.07 8.21
N ARG A 75 -1.59 9.73 9.48
CA ARG A 75 -0.70 8.90 10.30
C ARG A 75 -0.39 7.55 9.60
N PRO A 76 0.86 7.06 9.70
CA PRO A 76 1.26 5.76 9.18
C PRO A 76 0.35 4.62 9.66
N GLU A 77 0.18 3.59 8.83
CA GLU A 77 -0.60 2.39 9.20
C GLU A 77 0.18 1.46 10.12
N SER A 78 1.50 1.35 9.95
CA SER A 78 2.33 0.46 10.76
C SER A 78 3.76 0.98 10.92
N ARG A 79 4.49 0.45 11.91
CA ARG A 79 5.91 0.77 12.14
C ARG A 79 6.78 0.26 10.98
N GLU A 80 6.48 -0.93 10.48
CA GLU A 80 7.21 -1.60 9.41
C GLU A 80 7.16 -0.76 8.14
N ARG A 81 5.99 -0.21 7.79
CA ARG A 81 5.83 0.68 6.63
C ARG A 81 6.65 1.96 6.77
N VAL A 82 6.72 2.55 7.98
CA VAL A 82 7.57 3.73 8.25
C VAL A 82 9.04 3.37 7.99
N GLN A 83 9.52 2.26 8.53
CA GLN A 83 10.92 1.85 8.37
C GLN A 83 11.26 1.49 6.93
N ALA A 84 10.37 0.79 6.22
CA ALA A 84 10.56 0.44 4.81
C ALA A 84 10.68 1.69 3.94
N ASN A 85 9.77 2.65 4.09
CA ASN A 85 9.82 3.90 3.36
C ASN A 85 11.06 4.73 3.71
N LYS A 86 11.42 4.79 4.99
CA LYS A 86 12.59 5.52 5.46
C LYS A 86 13.88 4.94 4.88
N LYS A 87 13.99 3.61 4.83
CA LYS A 87 15.15 2.93 4.23
C LYS A 87 15.32 3.29 2.76
N VAL A 88 14.24 3.22 1.97
CA VAL A 88 14.24 3.60 0.55
C VAL A 88 14.63 5.06 0.37
N LEU A 89 13.98 5.95 1.11
CA LEU A 89 14.21 7.39 1.01
C LEU A 89 15.65 7.76 1.39
N LEU A 90 16.12 7.31 2.56
CA LEU A 90 17.45 7.63 3.07
C LEU A 90 18.54 7.15 2.11
N SER A 91 18.42 5.91 1.62
CA SER A 91 19.40 5.34 0.69
C SER A 91 19.50 6.15 -0.61
N CYS A 92 18.39 6.64 -1.14
CA CYS A 92 18.40 7.49 -2.34
C CYS A 92 18.97 8.88 -2.04
N LEU A 93 18.53 9.52 -0.95
CA LEU A 93 18.99 10.86 -0.58
C LEU A 93 20.50 10.92 -0.35
N GLN A 94 21.08 9.86 0.23
CA GLN A 94 22.53 9.76 0.46
C GLN A 94 23.36 9.69 -0.82
N GLN A 95 22.76 9.34 -1.97
CA GLN A 95 23.43 9.42 -3.28
C GLN A 95 23.63 10.88 -3.75
N HIS A 96 22.82 11.80 -3.25
CA HIS A 96 22.90 13.23 -3.56
C HIS A 96 23.58 14.05 -2.47
N ASN A 97 23.42 13.64 -1.21
CA ASN A 97 24.12 14.23 -0.06
C ASN A 97 24.36 13.15 1.01
N SER A 98 25.58 12.61 1.04
CA SER A 98 25.99 11.53 1.95
C SER A 98 25.98 11.93 3.43
N ASN A 99 25.94 13.23 3.74
CA ASN A 99 25.84 13.73 5.12
C ASN A 99 24.42 13.63 5.70
N ILE A 100 23.41 13.28 4.88
CA ILE A 100 22.05 13.04 5.37
C ILE A 100 22.06 11.77 6.23
N SER A 101 21.80 11.93 7.52
CA SER A 101 21.68 10.86 8.48
C SER A 101 20.21 10.50 8.72
N ASN A 102 20.02 9.36 9.37
CA ASN A 102 18.71 8.93 9.85
C ASN A 102 18.04 10.01 10.73
N ASP A 103 18.82 10.62 11.63
CA ASP A 103 18.33 11.64 12.57
C ASP A 103 18.06 12.99 11.90
N SER A 104 18.89 13.41 10.94
CA SER A 104 18.65 14.66 10.22
C SER A 104 17.42 14.53 9.31
N LEU A 105 17.24 13.38 8.65
CA LEU A 105 16.04 13.09 7.86
C LEU A 105 14.78 13.12 8.74
N ASP A 106 14.78 12.42 9.88
CA ASP A 106 13.64 12.45 10.80
C ASP A 106 13.31 13.88 11.22
N ARG A 107 14.30 14.61 11.74
CA ARG A 107 14.11 15.99 12.19
C ARG A 107 13.46 16.89 11.13
N VAL A 108 13.91 16.80 9.88
CA VAL A 108 13.35 17.61 8.79
C VAL A 108 11.93 17.15 8.44
N MET A 109 11.71 15.84 8.32
CA MET A 109 10.40 15.30 7.95
C MET A 109 9.36 15.56 9.05
N ASP A 110 9.75 15.43 10.32
CA ASP A 110 8.98 15.79 11.51
C ASP A 110 8.57 17.27 11.52
N LYS A 111 9.50 18.17 11.18
CA LYS A 111 9.27 19.62 11.12
C LYS A 111 8.17 20.01 10.13
N TYR A 112 8.06 19.31 9.00
CA TYR A 112 7.16 19.66 7.91
C TYR A 112 5.92 18.77 7.76
N ARG A 113 5.76 17.74 8.58
CA ARG A 113 4.54 16.93 8.60
C ARG A 113 3.42 17.68 9.33
N PRO A 114 2.21 17.78 8.77
CA PRO A 114 1.05 18.24 9.53
C PRO A 114 0.86 17.40 10.81
N GLY A 115 0.82 18.05 11.98
CA GLY A 115 0.79 17.37 13.29
C GLY A 115 2.15 16.95 13.87
N GLY A 116 3.26 17.28 13.19
CA GLY A 116 4.62 17.09 13.69
C GLY A 116 4.97 15.64 14.02
N ARG A 117 5.78 15.45 15.07
CA ARG A 117 6.26 14.12 15.54
C ARG A 117 5.14 13.15 15.87
N ALA A 118 4.06 13.65 16.46
CA ALA A 118 2.91 12.82 16.82
C ALA A 118 2.24 12.19 15.58
N ALA A 119 2.28 12.88 14.43
CA ALA A 119 1.73 12.38 13.18
C ALA A 119 2.57 11.27 12.52
N GLN A 120 3.78 10.99 13.03
CA GLN A 120 4.63 9.89 12.55
C GLN A 120 4.42 8.59 13.34
N VAL A 121 3.71 8.65 14.46
CA VAL A 121 3.37 7.46 15.23
C VAL A 121 2.26 6.71 14.47
N PRO A 122 2.41 5.40 14.21
CA PRO A 122 1.36 4.63 13.57
C PRO A 122 0.02 4.74 14.28
N ARG A 123 -1.07 4.56 13.54
CA ARG A 123 -2.39 4.33 14.13
C ARG A 123 -2.33 2.94 14.75
N SER A 124 -2.58 2.86 16.06
CA SER A 124 -2.52 1.64 16.87
C SER A 124 -3.25 0.47 16.24
#